data_AF-A0A1G1VCT3-F1
#
_entry.id   AF-A0A1G1VCT3-F1
#
_cell.length_a   1.000
_cell.length_b   1.000
_cell.length_c   1.000
_cell.angle_alpha   90.00
_cell.angle_beta   90.00
_cell.angle_gamma   90.00
#
_symmetry.space_group_name_H-M   'P 1'
#
loop_
_entity.id
_entity.type
_entity.pdbx_description
1 polymer ?
#
loop_
_entity_poly.entity_id
_entity_poly.type
_entity_poly.pdbx_seq_one_letter_code
_entity_poly.pdbx_strand_id
1 'polypeptide(L)'
;MTAITQTCTKCTKQFLVIDQEQQFLREKNLPTPSQCPECRQARRLELRGGRKLYRAKCSKCGKDIVTSYDPQTATSPILCREDYDKWNVEDDLMVNEPLPDTNTPQ
;
A
#
# COMPACT_ATOMS: atom_id res chain seq x y z
N MET A 1 -21.71 6.10 -23.93
CA MET A 1 -22.20 7.31 -23.21
C MET A 1 -21.38 8.47 -23.74
N THR A 2 -21.56 9.69 -23.27
CA THR A 2 -20.70 10.80 -23.68
C THR A 2 -19.77 11.19 -22.54
N ALA A 3 -18.56 11.62 -22.88
CA ALA A 3 -17.60 12.09 -21.89
C ALA A 3 -18.18 13.29 -21.14
N ILE A 4 -18.21 13.21 -19.81
CA ILE A 4 -18.71 14.30 -18.97
C ILE A 4 -17.54 15.24 -18.68
N THR A 5 -17.70 16.52 -18.99
CA THR A 5 -16.75 17.56 -18.59
C THR A 5 -17.14 18.11 -17.22
N GLN A 6 -16.24 18.04 -16.26
CA GLN A 6 -16.43 18.60 -14.92
C GLN A 6 -15.35 19.63 -14.59
N THR A 7 -15.67 20.56 -13.68
CA THR A 7 -14.73 21.57 -13.19
C THR A 7 -14.20 21.15 -11.81
N CYS A 8 -12.89 21.17 -11.63
CA CYS A 8 -12.27 20.81 -10.36
C CYS A 8 -12.52 21.87 -9.28
N THR A 9 -12.95 21.45 -8.10
CA THR A 9 -13.16 22.36 -6.96
C THR A 9 -11.88 22.95 -6.34
N LYS A 10 -10.72 22.31 -6.53
CA LYS A 10 -9.43 22.73 -5.92
C LYS A 10 -8.61 23.67 -6.82
N CYS A 11 -8.50 23.34 -8.12
CA CYS A 11 -7.65 24.08 -9.06
C CYS A 11 -8.43 24.76 -10.20
N THR A 12 -9.76 24.64 -10.21
CA THR A 12 -10.66 25.25 -11.20
C THR A 12 -10.44 24.81 -12.65
N LYS A 13 -9.53 23.86 -12.89
CA LYS A 13 -9.29 23.25 -14.20
C LYS A 13 -10.46 22.35 -14.58
N GLN A 14 -10.82 22.35 -15.86
CA GLN A 14 -11.75 21.38 -16.42
C GLN A 14 -11.06 20.04 -16.64
N PHE A 15 -11.77 18.95 -16.40
CA PHE A 15 -11.30 17.59 -16.66
C PHE A 15 -12.43 16.72 -17.19
N LEU A 16 -12.04 15.71 -17.96
CA LEU A 16 -12.95 14.78 -18.59
C LEU A 16 -13.08 13.51 -17.75
N VAL A 17 -14.32 13.07 -17.54
CA VAL A 17 -14.63 11.74 -17.00
C VAL A 17 -15.05 10.86 -18.18
N ILE A 18 -14.15 9.97 -18.59
CA ILE A 18 -14.37 9.06 -19.72
C ILE A 18 -15.45 8.03 -19.39
N ASP A 19 -16.13 7.52 -20.41
CA ASP A 19 -17.20 6.54 -20.28
C ASP A 19 -16.82 5.32 -19.42
N GLN A 20 -15.58 4.83 -19.60
CA GLN A 20 -15.05 3.69 -18.85
C GLN A 20 -14.97 4.00 -17.33
N GLU A 21 -14.54 5.20 -16.96
CA GLU A 21 -14.49 5.63 -15.55
C GLU A 21 -15.91 5.76 -15.00
N GLN A 22 -16.85 6.30 -15.78
CA GLN A 22 -18.25 6.40 -15.35
C GLN A 22 -18.89 5.01 -15.12
N GLN A 23 -18.61 4.05 -16.00
CA GLN A 23 -19.11 2.69 -15.85
C GLN A 23 -18.54 2.04 -14.59
N PHE A 24 -17.23 2.13 -14.38
CA PHE A 24 -16.58 1.62 -13.17
C PHE A 24 -17.17 2.23 -11.90
N LEU A 25 -17.39 3.55 -11.87
CA LEU A 25 -17.98 4.22 -10.71
C LEU A 25 -19.41 3.75 -10.44
N ARG A 26 -20.24 3.55 -11.47
CA ARG A 26 -21.60 3.01 -11.32
C ARG A 26 -21.59 1.56 -10.80
N GLU A 27 -20.78 0.70 -11.39
CA GLU A 27 -20.66 -0.71 -10.96
C GLU A 27 -20.20 -0.83 -9.50
N LYS A 28 -19.35 0.09 -9.05
CA LYS A 28 -18.85 0.15 -7.66
C LYS A 28 -19.74 0.97 -6.72
N ASN A 29 -20.87 1.51 -7.18
CA ASN A 29 -21.73 2.42 -6.41
C ASN A 29 -20.97 3.60 -5.79
N LEU A 30 -20.03 4.17 -6.56
CA LEU A 30 -19.19 5.31 -6.15
C LEU A 30 -19.65 6.60 -6.84
N PRO A 31 -19.58 7.75 -6.15
CA PRO A 31 -19.91 9.04 -6.75
C PRO A 31 -18.84 9.50 -7.75
N THR A 32 -19.24 10.39 -8.67
CA THR A 32 -18.30 11.04 -9.60
C THR A 32 -17.31 11.94 -8.85
N PRO A 33 -16.05 12.01 -9.31
CA PRO A 33 -15.03 12.80 -8.63
C PRO A 33 -15.31 14.30 -8.76
N SER A 34 -15.17 15.05 -7.66
CA SER A 34 -15.25 16.52 -7.63
C SER A 34 -13.91 17.23 -7.89
N GLN A 35 -12.82 16.45 -7.87
CA GLN A 35 -11.46 16.93 -8.08
C GLN A 35 -10.85 16.27 -9.32
N CYS A 36 -10.04 17.02 -10.06
CA CYS A 36 -9.34 16.49 -11.22
C CYS A 36 -8.35 15.38 -10.81
N PRO A 37 -7.91 14.53 -11.76
CA PRO A 37 -6.96 13.46 -11.49
C PRO A 37 -5.67 13.93 -10.77
N GLU A 38 -5.12 15.08 -11.17
CA GLU A 38 -3.93 15.67 -10.54
C GLU A 38 -4.16 16.02 -9.07
N CYS A 39 -5.28 16.68 -8.75
CA CYS A 39 -5.60 17.07 -7.37
C CYS A 39 -5.88 15.84 -6.49
N ARG A 40 -6.58 14.83 -7.04
CA ARG A 40 -6.78 13.55 -6.36
C ARG A 40 -5.45 12.85 -6.09
N GLN A 41 -4.54 12.85 -7.07
CA GLN A 41 -3.21 12.26 -6.92
C GLN A 41 -2.37 13.00 -5.89
N ALA A 42 -2.35 14.34 -5.93
CA ALA A 42 -1.64 15.16 -4.94
C ALA A 42 -2.14 14.86 -3.52
N ARG A 43 -3.46 14.84 -3.31
CA ARG A 43 -4.06 14.48 -2.02
C ARG A 43 -3.64 13.07 -1.56
N ARG A 44 -3.61 12.09 -2.47
CA ARG A 44 -3.13 10.73 -2.14
C ARG A 44 -1.65 10.73 -1.74
N LEU A 45 -0.82 11.55 -2.39
CA LEU A 45 0.60 11.64 -2.08
C LEU A 45 0.84 12.33 -0.73
N GLU A 46 0.08 13.37 -0.40
CA GLU A 46 0.11 14.03 0.91
C GLU A 46 -0.17 13.03 2.05
N LEU A 47 -1.10 12.09 1.86
CA LEU A 47 -1.44 11.07 2.86
C LEU A 47 -0.38 9.97 3.05
N ARG A 48 0.56 9.79 2.13
CA ARG A 48 1.57 8.72 2.24
C ARG A 48 2.67 9.00 3.26
N GLY A 49 2.75 10.23 3.78
CA GLY A 49 3.85 10.65 4.63
C GLY A 49 5.18 10.74 3.86
N GLY A 50 6.19 11.31 4.52
CA GLY A 50 7.55 11.39 3.97
C GLY A 50 8.20 10.01 3.91
N ARG A 51 8.85 9.67 2.80
CA ARG A 51 9.73 8.49 2.73
C ARG A 51 11.09 8.88 3.29
N LYS A 52 11.40 8.41 4.50
CA LYS A 52 12.73 8.55 5.09
C LYS A 52 13.39 7.18 5.10
N LEU A 53 14.64 7.15 4.65
CA LEU A 53 15.50 5.98 4.76
C LEU A 53 16.43 6.17 5.94
N TYR A 54 16.58 5.13 6.74
CA TYR A 54 17.44 5.08 7.91
C TYR A 54 18.58 4.11 7.65
N ARG A 55 19.77 4.46 8.15
CA ARG A 55 20.86 3.49 8.27
C ARG A 55 20.67 2.73 9.58
N ALA A 56 20.61 1.42 9.50
CA ALA A 56 20.46 0.53 10.64
C ALA A 56 21.45 -0.63 10.52
N LYS A 57 21.65 -1.36 11.62
CA LYS A 57 22.39 -2.61 11.63
C LYS A 57 21.42 -3.77 11.69
N CYS A 58 21.68 -4.84 10.92
CA CYS A 58 20.91 -6.08 11.03
C CYS A 58 21.01 -6.63 12.45
N SER A 59 19.87 -6.97 13.06
CA SER A 59 19.83 -7.52 14.42
C SER A 59 20.48 -8.91 14.56
N LYS A 60 20.59 -9.69 13.46
CA LYS A 60 21.22 -11.03 13.48
C LYS A 60 22.70 -10.99 13.10
N CYS A 61 23.05 -10.45 11.93
CA CYS A 61 24.42 -10.47 11.42
C CYS A 61 25.22 -9.17 11.64
N GLY A 62 24.61 -8.08 12.13
CA GLY A 62 25.30 -6.82 12.41
C GLY A 62 25.71 -5.99 11.18
N LYS A 63 25.40 -6.45 9.96
CA LYS A 63 25.69 -5.73 8.70
C LYS A 63 24.97 -4.38 8.65
N ASP A 64 25.64 -3.39 8.06
CA ASP A 64 25.03 -2.09 7.79
C ASP A 64 24.04 -2.21 6.63
N ILE A 65 22.80 -1.78 6.87
CA ILE A 65 21.69 -1.83 5.94
C ILE A 65 20.95 -0.49 5.89
N VAL A 66 20.27 -0.27 4.76
CA VAL A 66 19.38 0.89 4.59
C VAL A 66 17.94 0.37 4.61
N THR A 67 17.12 0.96 5.47
CA THR A 67 15.74 0.51 5.70
C THR A 67 14.77 1.69 5.80
N SER A 68 13.49 1.45 5.53
CA SER A 68 12.42 2.43 5.73
C SER A 68 11.93 2.49 7.17
N TYR A 69 12.30 1.51 8.01
CA TYR A 69 11.93 1.46 9.41
C TYR A 69 12.90 2.30 10.25
N ASP A 70 12.36 3.11 11.16
CA ASP A 70 13.19 3.88 12.09
C ASP A 70 13.74 2.94 13.17
N PRO A 71 15.08 2.80 13.32
CA PRO A 71 15.66 1.93 14.34
C PRO A 71 15.31 2.33 15.77
N GLN A 72 14.85 3.56 16.03
CA GLN A 72 14.43 3.99 17.37
C GLN A 72 12.98 3.64 17.70
N THR A 73 12.11 3.55 16.69
CA THR A 73 10.66 3.31 16.90
C THR A 73 10.20 1.94 16.45
N ALA A 74 11.05 1.17 15.77
CA ALA A 74 10.70 -0.16 15.29
C ALA A 74 10.49 -1.13 16.46
N THR A 75 9.30 -1.74 16.54
CA THR A 75 8.98 -2.78 17.51
C THR A 75 9.58 -4.15 17.13
N SER A 76 9.71 -4.40 15.83
CA SER A 76 10.22 -5.66 15.28
C SER A 76 11.72 -5.57 14.94
N PRO A 77 12.47 -6.69 15.02
CA PRO A 77 13.89 -6.70 14.67
C PRO A 77 14.09 -6.35 13.19
N ILE A 78 15.04 -5.45 12.92
CA ILE A 78 15.39 -5.06 11.55
C ILE A 78 16.43 -6.05 11.03
N LEU A 79 16.07 -6.81 10.00
CA LEU A 79 16.92 -7.84 9.41
C LEU A 79 17.39 -7.44 8.02
N CYS A 80 18.58 -7.92 7.63
CA CYS A 80 18.99 -7.89 6.23
C CYS A 80 18.18 -8.92 5.43
N ARG A 81 18.20 -8.81 4.10
CA ARG A 81 17.38 -9.66 3.23
C ARG A 81 17.62 -11.15 3.48
N GLU A 82 18.88 -11.57 3.60
CA GLU A 82 19.23 -12.98 3.77
C GLU A 82 18.76 -13.55 5.12
N ASP A 83 18.82 -12.74 6.18
CA ASP A 83 18.39 -13.15 7.52
C ASP A 83 16.86 -13.08 7.66
N TYR A 84 16.21 -12.15 6.95
CA TYR A 84 14.75 -12.07 6.84
C TYR A 84 14.19 -13.28 6.11
N ASP A 85 14.78 -13.69 4.98
CA ASP A 85 14.29 -14.85 4.22
C ASP A 85 14.35 -16.13 5.05
N LYS A 86 15.41 -16.32 5.84
CA LYS A 86 15.52 -17.45 6.79
C LYS A 86 14.47 -17.37 7.90
N TRP A 87 14.33 -16.20 8.53
CA TRP A 87 13.33 -15.97 9.56
C TRP A 87 11.91 -16.20 9.04
N ASN A 88 11.62 -15.76 7.82
CA ASN A 88 10.31 -15.91 7.20
C ASN A 88 9.95 -17.38 6.93
N VAL A 89 10.93 -18.25 6.66
CA VAL A 89 10.67 -19.70 6.51
C VAL A 89 10.44 -20.36 7.86
N GLU A 90 11.17 -19.94 8.90
CA GLU A 90 11.05 -20.49 10.25
C GLU A 90 9.75 -20.06 10.95
N ASP A 91 9.31 -18.82 10.73
CA ASP A 91 8.18 -18.16 11.43
C ASP A 91 6.90 -18.11 10.59
N ASP A 92 6.85 -18.75 9.41
CA ASP A 92 5.64 -18.77 8.59
C ASP A 92 4.52 -19.52 9.32
N LEU A 93 3.51 -18.78 9.77
CA LEU A 93 2.31 -19.32 10.41
C LEU A 93 1.59 -20.34 9.50
N MET A 94 1.75 -20.24 8.17
CA MET A 94 1.16 -21.19 7.22
C MET A 94 1.89 -22.54 7.20
N VAL A 95 3.16 -22.58 7.60
CA VAL A 95 3.97 -23.81 7.69
C VAL A 95 3.83 -24.45 9.08
N ASN A 96 3.78 -23.63 10.12
CA ASN A 96 3.76 -24.09 11.51
C ASN A 96 2.36 -24.51 11.99
N GLU A 97 1.29 -23.94 11.43
CA GLU A 97 -0.09 -24.31 11.76
C GLU A 97 -0.93 -24.46 10.48
N PRO A 98 -0.78 -25.60 9.77
CA PRO A 98 -1.54 -25.86 8.56
C PRO A 98 -3.04 -25.79 8.88
N LEU A 99 -3.80 -25.17 7.96
CA LEU A 99 -5.26 -25.03 8.10
C LEU A 99 -5.90 -26.38 8.45
N PRO A 100 -6.86 -26.43 9.39
CA PRO A 100 -7.53 -27.68 9.72
C PRO A 100 -8.17 -28.25 8.45
N ASP A 101 -7.85 -29.50 8.15
CA ASP A 101 -8.41 -30.20 7.01
C ASP A 101 -9.95 -30.19 7.11
N THR A 102 -10.61 -29.60 6.11
CA THR A 102 -12.08 -29.51 6.03
C THR A 102 -12.77 -30.87 5.80
N ASN A 103 -12.03 -31.97 5.92
CA ASN A 103 -12.48 -33.35 5.70
C ASN A 103 -12.43 -34.21 6.96
N THR A 104 -12.42 -33.62 8.15
CA THR A 104 -12.63 -34.39 9.38
C THR A 104 -14.14 -34.63 9.55
N PRO A 105 -14.65 -35.88 9.45
CA PRO A 105 -16.03 -36.16 9.75
C PRO A 105 -16.30 -35.94 11.26
N GLN A 106 -17.42 -35.28 11.56
CA GLN A 106 -17.94 -35.12 12.94
C GLN A 106 -18.25 -36.46 13.59
#